data_AF-A0A8S0ZNP2-F1
#
_entry.id   AF-A0A8S0ZNP2-F1
#
_cell.length_a   1.000
_cell.length_b   1.000
_cell.length_c   1.000
_cell.angle_alpha   90.00
_cell.angle_beta   90.00
_cell.angle_gamma   90.00
#
_symmetry.space_group_name_H-M   'P 1'
#
loop_
_entity.id
_entity.type
_entity.pdbx_description
1 polymer ?
#
loop_
_entity_poly.entity_id
_entity_poly.type
_entity_poly.pdbx_seq_one_letter_code
_entity_poly.pdbx_strand_id
1 'polypeptide(L)'
;MALKDLRKVVTAVALELNVDQSDIQSIQRLPGTKTGTIQIGMKNTLARKQWIDASREKKITAGVLLPDIPREVAENRIYVREALTKYTKTLLYNAKAQLNKLFGYIWCRDGKVCVRRESNSKIYYIRSLNDIDQLLKTT
;
A
#
# COMPACT_ATOMS: atom_id res chain seq x y z
N MET A 1 22.45 -9.63 14.34
CA MET A 1 22.94 -9.51 12.95
C MET A 1 21.99 -8.57 12.20
N ALA A 2 22.35 -7.30 12.02
CA ALA A 2 21.44 -6.31 11.46
C ALA A 2 21.14 -6.61 9.97
N LEU A 3 19.87 -6.66 9.60
CA LEU A 3 19.41 -6.74 8.21
C LEU A 3 19.79 -5.46 7.44
N LYS A 4 21.08 -5.34 7.08
CA LYS A 4 21.55 -4.34 6.12
C LYS A 4 21.14 -4.73 4.70
N ASP A 5 20.88 -6.01 4.45
CA ASP A 5 20.58 -6.51 3.11
C ASP A 5 19.08 -6.47 2.82
N LEU A 6 18.67 -5.44 2.07
CA LEU A 6 17.29 -5.24 1.62
C LEU A 6 16.80 -6.39 0.73
N ARG A 7 17.70 -7.02 -0.04
CA ARG A 7 17.31 -8.10 -0.96
C ARG A 7 16.81 -9.31 -0.18
N LYS A 8 17.51 -9.69 0.90
CA LYS A 8 17.09 -10.81 1.75
C LYS A 8 15.70 -10.61 2.34
N VAL A 9 15.40 -9.40 2.82
CA VAL A 9 14.05 -9.07 3.34
C VAL A 9 13.01 -9.25 2.26
N VAL A 10 13.25 -8.69 1.06
CA VAL A 10 12.29 -8.74 -0.04
C VAL A 10 12.09 -10.17 -0.55
N THR A 11 13.16 -10.97 -0.65
CA THR A 11 13.07 -12.38 -1.02
C THR A 11 12.30 -13.19 0.02
N ALA A 12 12.53 -12.97 1.32
CA ALA A 12 11.77 -13.64 2.37
C ALA A 12 10.28 -13.30 2.29
N VAL A 13 9.93 -12.02 2.05
CA VAL A 13 8.54 -11.60 1.82
C VAL A 13 7.97 -12.25 0.55
N ALA A 14 8.74 -12.35 -0.53
CA ALA A 14 8.29 -12.95 -1.79
C ALA A 14 7.94 -14.44 -1.61
N LEU A 15 8.82 -15.18 -0.92
CA LEU A 15 8.61 -16.59 -0.58
C LEU A 15 7.37 -16.76 0.29
N GLU A 16 7.21 -15.90 1.29
CA GLU A 16 6.03 -15.94 2.15
C GLU A 16 4.75 -15.64 1.37
N LEU A 17 4.75 -14.66 0.47
CA LEU A 17 3.57 -14.32 -0.33
C LEU A 17 3.34 -15.28 -1.51
N ASN A 18 4.24 -16.23 -1.77
CA ASN A 18 4.24 -17.10 -2.95
C ASN A 18 4.14 -16.29 -4.26
N VAL A 19 4.93 -15.22 -4.36
CA VAL A 19 4.98 -14.32 -5.52
C VAL A 19 6.34 -14.36 -6.17
N ASP A 20 6.36 -14.15 -7.50
CA ASP A 20 7.61 -14.14 -8.24
C ASP A 20 8.42 -12.86 -7.96
N GLN A 21 9.73 -13.06 -7.81
CA GLN A 21 10.74 -12.03 -7.60
C GLN A 21 11.43 -11.61 -8.91
N SER A 22 11.24 -12.34 -10.02
CA SER A 22 11.85 -12.06 -11.32
C SER A 22 11.45 -10.67 -11.87
N ASP A 23 10.26 -10.20 -11.51
CA ASP A 23 9.71 -8.91 -11.93
C ASP A 23 10.26 -7.70 -11.13
N ILE A 24 11.12 -7.92 -10.13
CA ILE A 24 11.71 -6.83 -9.33
C ILE A 24 12.83 -6.16 -10.12
N GLN A 25 12.68 -4.86 -10.37
CA GLN A 25 13.69 -4.03 -11.05
C GLN A 25 14.59 -3.28 -10.08
N SER A 26 14.04 -2.77 -8.98
CA SER A 26 14.79 -1.96 -8.03
C SER A 26 14.29 -2.15 -6.60
N ILE A 27 15.22 -2.02 -5.65
CA ILE A 27 14.92 -2.08 -4.22
C ILE A 27 15.68 -0.94 -3.57
N GLN A 28 14.97 -0.08 -2.86
CA GLN A 28 15.57 1.04 -2.14
C GLN A 28 14.84 1.27 -0.82
N ARG A 29 15.56 1.75 0.20
CA ARG A 29 14.96 2.21 1.44
C ARG A 29 14.78 3.72 1.37
N LEU A 30 13.54 4.18 1.49
CA LEU A 30 13.22 5.59 1.56
C LEU A 30 13.57 6.14 2.96
N PRO A 31 14.04 7.39 3.07
CA PRO A 31 14.27 8.02 4.36
C PRO A 31 12.95 8.15 5.15
N GLY A 32 13.03 7.99 6.48
CA GLY A 32 11.87 8.08 7.37
C GLY A 32 12.29 8.21 8.83
N THR A 33 11.39 8.68 9.67
CA THR A 33 11.66 9.07 11.07
C THR A 33 11.97 7.92 12.04
N LYS A 34 11.58 6.68 11.71
CA LYS A 34 11.89 5.48 12.54
C LYS A 34 12.71 4.48 11.72
N THR A 35 12.00 3.68 10.94
CA THR A 35 12.54 2.73 9.98
C THR A 35 12.01 3.14 8.61
N GLY A 36 12.91 3.54 7.73
CA GLY A 36 12.57 3.92 6.36
C GLY A 36 11.77 2.83 5.64
N THR A 37 10.75 3.21 4.88
CA THR A 37 9.95 2.25 4.10
C THR A 37 10.80 1.64 2.98
N ILE A 38 10.65 0.34 2.72
CA ILE A 38 11.29 -0.30 1.58
C ILE A 38 10.38 -0.11 0.36
N GLN A 39 10.89 0.54 -0.67
CA GLN A 39 10.22 0.68 -1.95
C GLN A 39 10.80 -0.32 -2.94
N ILE A 40 9.91 -1.04 -3.61
CA ILE A 40 10.24 -2.03 -4.64
C ILE A 40 9.69 -1.50 -5.97
N GLY A 41 10.57 -1.37 -6.97
CA GLY A 41 10.18 -1.11 -8.35
C GLY A 41 9.91 -2.43 -9.07
N MET A 42 8.72 -2.56 -9.65
CA MET A 42 8.29 -3.75 -10.39
C MET A 42 8.27 -3.45 -11.89
N LYS A 43 8.65 -4.43 -12.70
CA LYS A 43 8.63 -4.37 -14.17
C LYS A 43 7.21 -4.22 -14.71
N ASN A 44 6.28 -4.96 -14.12
CA ASN A 44 4.92 -5.11 -14.62
C ASN A 44 3.87 -4.65 -13.59
N THR A 45 2.82 -4.01 -14.07
CA THR A 45 1.66 -3.64 -13.23
C THR A 45 0.92 -4.87 -12.69
N LEU A 46 0.88 -5.96 -13.45
CA LEU A 46 0.30 -7.24 -13.01
C LEU A 46 1.05 -7.80 -11.80
N ALA A 47 2.37 -7.86 -11.86
CA ALA A 47 3.22 -8.32 -10.76
C ALA A 47 3.03 -7.45 -9.51
N ARG A 48 3.01 -6.12 -9.67
CA ARG A 48 2.69 -5.19 -8.57
C ARG A 48 1.35 -5.51 -7.92
N LYS A 49 0.31 -5.77 -8.72
CA LYS A 49 -1.03 -6.11 -8.23
C LYS A 49 -1.03 -7.43 -7.48
N GLN A 50 -0.39 -8.47 -8.02
CA GLN A 50 -0.27 -9.78 -7.37
C GLN A 50 0.37 -9.68 -5.99
N TRP A 51 1.47 -8.92 -5.86
CA TRP A 51 2.12 -8.68 -4.57
C TRP A 51 1.19 -8.01 -3.55
N ILE A 52 0.43 -7.00 -3.97
CA ILE A 52 -0.50 -6.30 -3.10
C ILE A 52 -1.66 -7.21 -2.69
N ASP A 53 -2.25 -7.93 -3.63
CA ASP A 53 -3.39 -8.81 -3.38
C ASP A 53 -2.98 -10.00 -2.48
N ALA A 54 -1.85 -10.65 -2.75
CA ALA A 54 -1.30 -11.71 -1.91
C ALA A 54 -1.06 -11.23 -0.45
N SER A 55 -0.59 -9.99 -0.27
CA SER A 55 -0.36 -9.44 1.08
C SER A 55 -1.65 -9.11 1.86
N ARG A 56 -2.78 -8.99 1.17
CA ARG A 56 -4.09 -8.80 1.79
C ARG A 56 -4.66 -10.13 2.26
N GLU A 57 -4.42 -11.19 1.49
CA GLU A 57 -4.84 -12.56 1.79
C GLU A 57 -3.99 -13.16 2.90
N LYS A 58 -2.66 -13.05 2.81
CA LYS A 58 -1.71 -13.60 3.79
C LYS A 58 -1.13 -12.50 4.68
N LYS A 59 -1.39 -12.60 5.98
CA LYS A 59 -0.79 -11.71 6.98
C LYS A 59 0.65 -12.13 7.25
N ILE A 60 1.60 -11.25 6.96
CA ILE A 60 3.02 -11.44 7.28
C ILE A 60 3.36 -10.67 8.55
N THR A 61 4.06 -11.32 9.47
CA THR A 61 4.66 -10.70 10.66
C THR A 61 6.18 -10.80 10.60
N ALA A 62 6.88 -9.95 11.33
CA ALA A 62 8.33 -9.93 11.35
C ALA A 62 8.94 -11.25 11.85
N GLY A 63 8.25 -11.95 12.76
CA GLY A 63 8.71 -13.23 13.30
C GLY A 63 8.76 -14.36 12.27
N VAL A 64 7.93 -14.29 11.23
CA VAL A 64 7.98 -15.26 10.12
C VAL A 64 9.23 -15.05 9.28
N LEU A 65 9.68 -13.80 9.13
CA LEU A 65 10.85 -13.47 8.31
C LEU A 65 12.19 -13.63 9.06
N LEU A 66 12.16 -13.52 10.38
CA LEU A 66 13.35 -13.52 11.22
C LEU A 66 13.16 -14.47 12.40
N PRO A 67 13.81 -15.65 12.38
CA PRO A 67 13.99 -16.40 13.61
C PRO A 67 14.85 -15.56 14.57
N ASP A 68 14.56 -15.63 15.87
CA ASP A 68 15.34 -14.99 16.95
C ASP A 68 15.20 -13.47 17.09
N ILE A 69 13.98 -12.95 16.99
CA ILE A 69 13.64 -11.58 17.41
C ILE A 69 12.77 -11.58 18.67
N PRO A 70 12.83 -10.53 19.52
CA PRO A 70 11.97 -10.40 20.68
C PRO A 70 10.50 -10.54 20.29
N ARG A 71 9.70 -11.22 21.12
CA ARG A 71 8.28 -11.50 20.84
C ARG A 71 7.48 -10.25 20.45
N GLU A 72 7.74 -9.13 21.12
CA GLU A 72 7.13 -7.83 20.81
C GLU A 72 7.41 -7.36 19.38
N VAL A 73 8.61 -7.65 18.86
CA VAL A 73 8.99 -7.33 17.48
C VAL A 73 8.46 -8.38 16.52
N ALA A 74 8.43 -9.64 16.93
CA ALA A 74 7.95 -10.77 16.13
C ALA A 74 6.50 -10.62 15.69
N GLU A 75 5.65 -10.05 16.55
CA GLU A 75 4.22 -9.84 16.29
C GLU A 75 3.95 -8.62 15.37
N ASN A 76 4.98 -7.80 15.07
CA ASN A 76 4.81 -6.64 14.20
C ASN A 76 4.42 -7.05 12.78
N ARG A 77 3.26 -6.56 12.34
CA ARG A 77 2.74 -6.81 10.99
C ARG A 77 3.52 -6.04 9.93
N ILE A 78 3.87 -6.74 8.86
CA ILE A 78 4.45 -6.16 7.66
C ILE A 78 3.33 -5.87 6.66
N TYR A 79 3.35 -4.65 6.12
CA TYR A 79 2.35 -4.20 5.15
C TYR A 79 3.01 -4.00 3.79
N VAL A 80 2.46 -4.64 2.77
CA VAL A 80 2.77 -4.34 1.37
C VAL A 80 1.66 -3.46 0.82
N ARG A 81 2.01 -2.29 0.27
CA ARG A 81 1.05 -1.31 -0.24
C ARG A 81 1.58 -0.70 -1.52
N GLU A 82 0.67 -0.19 -2.34
CA GLU A 82 1.03 0.61 -3.50
C GLU A 82 1.75 1.90 -3.07
N ALA A 83 2.89 2.17 -3.70
CA ALA A 83 3.61 3.43 -3.52
C ALA A 83 2.87 4.55 -4.25
N LEU A 84 2.21 5.42 -3.49
CA LEU A 84 1.48 6.56 -4.04
C LEU A 84 2.40 7.77 -4.24
N THR A 85 2.20 8.50 -5.34
CA THR A 85 2.83 9.80 -5.56
C THR A 85 2.40 10.78 -4.47
N LYS A 86 3.20 11.85 -4.26
CA LYS A 86 2.84 12.92 -3.31
C LYS A 86 1.46 13.50 -3.63
N TYR A 87 1.17 13.71 -4.91
CA TYR A 87 -0.12 14.23 -5.37
C TYR A 87 -1.29 13.29 -5.03
N THR A 88 -1.19 12.00 -5.36
CA THR A 88 -2.23 11.02 -5.05
C THR A 88 -2.44 10.87 -3.54
N LYS A 89 -1.37 10.94 -2.74
CA LYS A 89 -1.48 10.96 -1.26
C LYS A 89 -2.28 12.17 -0.79
N THR A 90 -1.99 13.36 -1.31
CA THR A 90 -2.73 14.58 -0.99
C THR A 90 -4.20 14.45 -1.37
N LEU A 91 -4.51 13.94 -2.56
CA LEU A 91 -5.90 13.70 -2.97
C LEU A 91 -6.62 12.71 -2.05
N LEU A 92 -5.98 11.58 -1.74
CA LEU A 92 -6.57 10.56 -0.87
C LEU A 92 -6.81 11.10 0.54
N TYR A 93 -5.88 11.90 1.07
CA TYR A 93 -6.02 12.54 2.37
C TYR A 93 -7.22 13.50 2.39
N ASN A 94 -7.30 14.41 1.42
CA ASN A 94 -8.39 15.39 1.34
C ASN A 94 -9.75 14.71 1.10
N ALA A 95 -9.81 13.71 0.22
CA ALA A 95 -11.00 12.93 -0.01
C ALA A 95 -11.50 12.29 1.29
N LYS A 96 -10.61 11.65 2.06
CA LYS A 96 -10.98 11.05 3.35
C LYS A 96 -11.41 12.08 4.39
N ALA A 97 -10.80 13.26 4.41
CA ALA A 97 -11.14 14.30 5.37
C ALA A 97 -12.51 14.93 5.08
N GLN A 98 -12.84 15.13 3.81
CA GLN A 98 -14.00 15.93 3.41
C GLN A 98 -15.22 15.07 3.03
N LEU A 99 -15.01 13.88 2.47
CA LEU A 99 -16.08 13.04 1.92
C LEU A 99 -16.50 11.87 2.82
N ASN A 100 -15.82 11.64 3.96
CA ASN A 100 -16.11 10.50 4.85
C ASN A 100 -17.55 10.45 5.37
N LYS A 101 -18.22 11.59 5.50
CA LYS A 101 -19.63 11.67 5.93
C LYS A 101 -20.62 11.31 4.83
N LEU A 102 -20.22 11.48 3.57
CA LEU A 102 -21.08 11.29 2.39
C LEU A 102 -20.81 9.97 1.66
N PHE A 103 -19.59 9.45 1.78
CA PHE A 103 -19.12 8.25 1.10
C PHE A 103 -18.64 7.22 2.13
N GLY A 104 -19.29 6.06 2.18
CA GLY A 104 -18.92 4.98 3.08
C GLY A 104 -17.58 4.31 2.74
N TYR A 105 -17.07 4.50 1.52
CA TYR A 105 -15.83 3.88 1.08
C TYR A 105 -14.96 4.87 0.30
N ILE A 106 -13.72 5.05 0.76
CA ILE A 106 -12.70 5.92 0.16
C ILE A 106 -11.36 5.18 0.15
N TRP A 107 -10.86 4.83 -1.02
CA TRP A 107 -9.62 4.05 -1.17
C TRP A 107 -8.81 4.49 -2.38
N CYS A 108 -7.60 3.94 -2.50
CA CYS A 108 -6.77 4.12 -3.68
C CYS A 108 -6.47 2.77 -4.32
N ARG A 109 -6.51 2.74 -5.65
CA ARG A 109 -6.20 1.56 -6.47
C ARG A 109 -5.62 2.02 -7.80
N ASP A 110 -4.50 1.42 -8.20
CA ASP A 110 -3.83 1.72 -9.48
C ASP A 110 -3.51 3.21 -9.61
N GLY A 111 -3.05 3.82 -8.51
CA GLY A 111 -2.74 5.25 -8.43
C GLY A 111 -3.94 6.20 -8.51
N LYS A 112 -5.17 5.68 -8.58
CA LYS A 112 -6.41 6.47 -8.64
C LYS A 112 -7.11 6.48 -7.29
N VAL A 113 -7.65 7.63 -6.89
CA VAL A 113 -8.48 7.74 -5.69
C VAL A 113 -9.92 7.46 -6.09
N CYS A 114 -10.54 6.49 -5.42
CA CYS A 114 -11.88 6.01 -5.69
C CYS A 114 -12.78 6.25 -4.48
N VAL A 115 -14.01 6.69 -4.73
CA VAL A 115 -15.05 6.83 -3.70
C VAL A 115 -16.36 6.19 -4.16
N ARG A 116 -17.10 5.59 -3.23
CA ARG A 116 -18.47 5.11 -3.46
C ARG A 116 -19.29 5.32 -2.18
N ARG A 117 -20.59 5.58 -2.34
CA ARG A 117 -21.49 5.86 -1.20
C ARG A 117 -21.76 4.59 -0.41
N GLU A 118 -22.21 3.57 -1.13
CA GLU A 118 -22.58 2.25 -0.62
C GLU A 118 -21.84 1.16 -1.40
N SER A 119 -21.87 -0.09 -0.91
CA SER A 119 -21.16 -1.24 -1.49
C SER A 119 -21.48 -1.46 -2.97
N ASN A 120 -22.74 -1.29 -3.37
CA ASN A 120 -23.22 -1.51 -4.73
C ASN A 120 -23.43 -0.22 -5.54
N SER A 121 -23.01 0.93 -5.01
CA SER A 121 -23.17 2.22 -5.69
C SER A 121 -22.06 2.48 -6.72
N LYS A 122 -22.32 3.43 -7.63
CA LYS A 122 -21.35 3.87 -8.64
C LYS A 122 -20.04 4.34 -7.98
N ILE A 123 -18.92 3.94 -8.57
CA ILE A 123 -17.59 4.40 -8.18
C ILE A 123 -17.29 5.73 -8.89
N TYR A 124 -16.92 6.74 -8.11
CA TYR A 124 -16.42 8.03 -8.59
C TYR A 124 -14.90 8.07 -8.45
N TYR A 125 -14.23 8.64 -9.45
CA TYR A 125 -12.78 8.81 -9.45
C TYR A 125 -12.42 10.26 -9.14
N ILE A 126 -11.58 10.47 -8.13
CA ILE A 126 -11.07 11.78 -7.77
C ILE A 126 -9.72 11.96 -8.46
N ARG A 127 -9.71 12.83 -9.47
CA ARG A 127 -8.54 13.20 -10.28
C ARG A 127 -7.97 14.54 -9.84
N SER A 128 -8.79 15.38 -9.21
CA SER A 128 -8.41 16.72 -8.76
C SER A 128 -9.05 17.07 -7.41
N LEU A 129 -8.59 18.15 -6.77
CA LEU A 129 -9.26 18.70 -5.59
C LEU A 129 -10.64 19.27 -5.93
N ASN A 130 -10.82 19.83 -7.12
CA ASN A 130 -12.11 20.35 -7.58
C ASN A 130 -13.18 19.23 -7.70
N ASP A 131 -12.78 17.99 -7.99
CA ASP A 131 -13.71 16.86 -8.01
C ASP A 131 -14.31 16.62 -6.62
N ILE A 132 -13.55 16.89 -5.55
CA ILE A 132 -14.04 16.80 -4.17
C ILE A 132 -15.11 17.88 -3.95
N ASP A 133 -14.83 19.12 -4.36
CA ASP A 133 -15.76 20.24 -4.22
C ASP A 133 -17.06 20.00 -5.00
N GLN A 134 -16.99 19.42 -6.20
CA GLN A 134 -18.16 19.07 -6.98
C GLN A 134 -19.01 17.99 -6.29
N LEU A 135 -18.39 16.97 -5.71
CA LEU A 135 -19.10 15.91 -5.00
C LEU A 135 -19.75 16.41 -3.70
N LEU A 136 -19.15 17.41 -3.05
CA LEU A 136 -19.74 18.10 -1.89
C LEU A 136 -20.97 18.92 -2.27
N LYS A 137 -20.97 19.58 -3.44
CA LYS A 137 -22.10 20.41 -3.91
C LYS A 137 -23.27 19.59 -4.49
N THR A 138 -23.00 18.37 -4.96
CA THR A 138 -24.00 17.50 -5.59
C THR A 138 -24.78 16.67 -4.54
N THR A 139 -24.48 16.84 -3.26
CA THR A 139 -25.16 16.16 -2.15
C THR A 139 -25.97 17.16 -1.35
#